data_AF-A0A069CYL7-F1
#
_entry.id   AF-A0A069CYL7-F1
#
_cell.length_a   1.000
_cell.length_b   1.000
_cell.length_c   1.000
_cell.angle_alpha   90.00
_cell.angle_beta   90.00
_cell.angle_gamma   90.00
#
_symmetry.space_group_name_H-M   'P 1'
#
loop_
_entity.id
_entity.type
_entity.pdbx_description
1 polymer ?
#
loop_
_entity_poly.entity_id
_entity_poly.type
_entity_poly.pdbx_seq_one_letter_code
_entity_poly.pdbx_strand_id
1 'polypeptide(L)'
;MRVKRLFWGFMLLVGITNTEVLAYAQEGVSASVSLKTPGNDARHYSLSLLKQPDGSYICQLPEKLPLIISRQVFDMNGRQRITVVIKALDNVYFNYGEQLKTGYNHTDCQFYMPGFWYRRNLRSPKEAPSFHSSDSWLVREDRLSTPLTAVYNTTNGKSASVIRIDAFNKEALTTHKEGEIILSGATSIGYTGFQNLNGMTVLSYGFPYKEAPKTYIRKLTLAPAVEAFQLLKKGESVQLTWELAHGESADFSEFVQHTWEYSYDTNRPKPVETLFSVDRMKEVMSNFFVESYVGETPTHYYSGVELETSTCANTDVAEVGFVGRTLLNAYNALEYGELQNRADLINNAVNIFNTYLQNGFSAAGFFNEVVHYKRGNIESNHSIRRQSEGVYAVLHYLNYEKQHKRKHLEWEKRVKAMLDSFLRLQNVDGSFPRKFKDDFSIVDESGGSTPSARYHWFWDTSISKINAI
;
A
#
# COMPACT_ATOMS: atom_id res chain seq x y z
N MET A 1 38.44 -57.54 -13.23
CA MET A 1 38.91 -57.50 -11.82
C MET A 1 39.93 -56.38 -11.68
N ARG A 2 39.75 -55.48 -10.70
CA ARG A 2 40.75 -54.79 -9.84
C ARG A 2 42.06 -54.25 -10.51
N VAL A 3 42.60 -53.04 -10.32
CA VAL A 3 42.54 -52.01 -9.26
C VAL A 3 43.32 -50.77 -9.78
N LYS A 4 42.75 -49.58 -9.54
CA LYS A 4 43.32 -48.27 -9.19
C LYS A 4 44.65 -47.79 -9.83
N ARG A 5 44.55 -46.75 -10.66
CA ARG A 5 45.56 -45.67 -10.75
C ARG A 5 45.09 -44.48 -9.91
N LEU A 6 45.93 -44.08 -8.95
CA LEU A 6 45.86 -42.79 -8.26
C LEU A 6 46.04 -41.66 -9.28
N PHE A 7 45.16 -40.66 -9.25
CA PHE A 7 45.49 -39.32 -9.71
C PHE A 7 44.90 -38.31 -8.72
N TRP A 8 45.78 -37.45 -8.21
CA TRP A 8 45.48 -36.34 -7.32
C TRP A 8 44.64 -35.27 -8.04
N GLY A 9 43.55 -34.85 -7.40
CA GLY A 9 42.80 -33.66 -7.79
C GLY A 9 43.00 -32.56 -6.75
N PHE A 10 43.74 -31.51 -7.13
CA PHE A 10 43.74 -30.22 -6.43
C PHE A 10 42.45 -29.50 -6.80
N MET A 11 41.45 -29.44 -5.91
CA MET A 11 40.32 -28.53 -6.06
C MET A 11 40.70 -27.18 -5.47
N LEU A 12 41.00 -26.22 -6.34
CA LEU A 12 41.00 -24.80 -6.02
C LEU A 12 39.54 -24.35 -5.91
N LEU A 13 39.03 -24.25 -4.68
CA LEU A 13 37.82 -23.49 -4.39
C LEU A 13 38.19 -22.01 -4.55
N VAL A 14 37.82 -21.41 -5.67
CA VAL A 14 37.80 -19.96 -5.81
C VAL A 14 36.59 -19.47 -5.03
N GLY A 15 36.82 -19.09 -3.77
CA GLY A 15 35.88 -18.27 -3.02
C GLY A 15 35.86 -16.88 -3.66
N ILE A 16 34.83 -16.61 -4.46
CA ILE A 16 34.52 -15.24 -4.88
C ILE A 16 34.04 -14.53 -3.61
N THR A 17 34.94 -13.75 -3.02
CA THR A 17 34.65 -12.92 -1.87
C THR A 17 33.75 -11.77 -2.32
N ASN A 18 32.68 -11.50 -1.56
CA ASN A 18 31.69 -10.43 -1.74
C ASN A 18 32.28 -8.99 -1.65
N THR A 19 33.59 -8.81 -1.86
CA THR A 19 34.29 -7.54 -1.65
C THR A 19 34.01 -6.51 -2.75
N GLU A 20 33.69 -6.93 -3.98
CA GLU A 20 33.44 -6.01 -5.10
C GLU A 20 32.10 -5.26 -4.97
N VAL A 21 31.06 -5.89 -4.42
CA VAL A 21 29.76 -5.24 -4.18
C VAL A 21 29.85 -4.19 -3.06
N LEU A 22 30.72 -4.43 -2.08
CA LEU A 22 30.91 -3.57 -0.91
C LEU A 22 31.67 -2.26 -1.22
N ALA A 23 32.58 -2.28 -2.20
CA ALA A 23 33.29 -1.07 -2.65
C ALA A 23 32.35 -0.11 -3.42
N TYR A 24 31.39 -0.66 -4.19
CA TYR A 24 30.45 0.11 -5.00
C TYR A 24 29.49 0.98 -4.18
N ALA A 25 29.16 0.57 -2.95
CA ALA A 25 28.14 1.24 -2.13
C ALA A 25 28.60 2.60 -1.55
N GLN A 26 29.91 2.87 -1.45
CA GLN A 26 30.42 4.13 -0.89
C GLN A 26 30.78 5.19 -1.93
N GLU A 27 31.17 4.81 -3.15
CA GLU A 27 31.49 5.76 -4.23
C GLU A 27 30.25 6.43 -4.84
N GLY A 28 29.05 5.90 -4.55
CA GLY A 28 27.77 6.40 -5.05
C GLY A 28 27.04 7.40 -4.15
N VAL A 29 27.57 7.77 -2.98
CA VAL A 29 26.83 8.62 -2.02
C VAL A 29 27.24 10.08 -2.11
N SER A 30 26.27 10.98 -2.23
CA SER A 30 26.46 12.43 -2.03
C SER A 30 25.57 12.95 -0.91
N ALA A 31 26.10 13.82 -0.07
CA ALA A 31 25.38 14.43 1.04
C ALA A 31 25.30 15.95 0.89
N SER A 32 24.26 16.55 1.46
CA SER A 32 24.00 17.99 1.41
C SER A 32 23.33 18.48 2.68
N VAL A 33 23.50 19.78 2.97
CA VAL A 33 22.75 20.47 4.02
C VAL A 33 22.26 21.82 3.50
N SER A 34 20.99 22.13 3.75
CA SER A 34 20.37 23.42 3.49
C SER A 34 20.22 24.17 4.81
N LEU A 35 20.60 25.45 4.87
CA LEU A 35 20.44 26.30 6.06
C LEU A 35 19.46 27.43 5.78
N LYS A 36 18.50 27.65 6.68
CA LYS A 36 17.47 28.68 6.54
C LYS A 36 17.68 29.80 7.56
N THR A 37 17.63 31.04 7.09
CA THR A 37 17.46 32.22 7.95
C THR A 37 16.03 32.71 7.80
N PRO A 38 15.26 32.91 8.88
CA PRO A 38 13.91 33.46 8.78
C PRO A 38 13.88 34.73 7.90
N GLY A 39 12.93 34.78 6.96
CA GLY A 39 12.79 35.90 6.03
C GLY A 39 13.73 35.90 4.81
N ASN A 40 14.62 34.92 4.66
CA ASN A 40 15.55 34.81 3.51
C ASN A 40 15.50 33.40 2.92
N ASP A 41 15.80 33.23 1.63
CA ASP A 41 15.90 31.91 0.98
C ASP A 41 16.95 31.01 1.66
N ALA A 42 16.74 29.70 1.60
CA ALA A 42 17.69 28.75 2.14
C ALA A 42 18.98 28.72 1.31
N ARG A 43 20.11 28.50 1.99
CA ARG A 43 21.41 28.28 1.35
C ARG A 43 21.74 26.81 1.32
N HIS A 44 22.06 26.27 0.15
CA HIS A 44 22.35 24.86 -0.05
C HIS A 44 23.87 24.60 -0.12
N TYR A 45 24.33 23.60 0.61
CA TYR A 45 25.74 23.24 0.73
C TYR A 45 25.94 21.76 0.42
N SER A 46 26.76 21.46 -0.58
CA SER A 46 27.24 20.09 -0.83
C SER A 46 28.32 19.71 0.18
N LEU A 47 28.28 18.47 0.65
CA LEU A 47 29.20 17.94 1.66
C LEU A 47 30.18 16.96 1.03
N SER A 48 31.46 17.08 1.38
CA SER A 48 32.48 16.09 1.01
C SER A 48 32.69 15.10 2.15
N LEU A 49 32.58 13.80 1.87
CA LEU A 49 32.73 12.75 2.88
C LEU A 49 34.23 12.41 3.05
N LEU A 50 34.85 12.86 4.14
CA LEU A 50 36.25 12.53 4.46
C LEU A 50 36.32 11.32 5.39
N LYS A 51 36.85 10.22 4.87
CA LYS A 51 37.09 9.00 5.66
C LYS A 51 38.15 9.24 6.74
N GLN A 52 37.82 8.87 7.96
CA GLN A 52 38.71 8.91 9.12
C GLN A 52 39.40 7.56 9.33
N PRO A 53 40.53 7.52 10.07
CA PRO A 53 41.26 6.28 10.37
C PRO A 53 40.43 5.21 11.12
N ASP A 54 39.45 5.64 11.91
CA ASP A 54 38.53 4.77 12.66
C ASP A 54 37.36 4.23 11.81
N GLY A 55 37.32 4.54 10.51
CA GLY A 55 36.27 4.13 9.59
C GLY A 55 35.03 5.03 9.59
N SER A 56 34.97 6.05 10.45
CA SER A 56 33.94 7.09 10.40
C SER A 56 34.21 8.11 9.28
N TYR A 57 33.25 8.97 9.00
CA TYR A 57 33.36 10.06 8.05
C TYR A 57 33.05 11.39 8.73
N ILE A 58 33.89 12.37 8.49
CA ILE A 58 33.56 13.77 8.78
C ILE A 58 33.07 14.38 7.48
N CYS A 59 31.87 14.98 7.51
CA CYS A 59 31.37 15.74 6.38
C CYS A 59 32.11 17.08 6.36
N GLN A 60 33.07 17.23 5.45
CA GLN A 60 33.77 18.48 5.24
C GLN A 60 32.80 19.47 4.59
N LEU A 61 32.68 20.62 5.26
CA LEU A 61 31.83 21.73 4.84
C LEU A 61 32.67 22.65 3.95
N PRO A 62 32.10 23.22 2.87
CA PRO A 62 32.83 24.10 1.95
C PRO A 62 33.27 25.40 2.62
N GLU A 63 32.57 25.80 3.68
CA GLU A 63 32.84 26.97 4.50
C GLU A 63 32.56 26.69 5.98
N LYS A 64 32.89 27.64 6.85
CA LYS A 64 32.60 27.54 8.28
C LYS A 64 31.09 27.69 8.53
N LEU A 65 30.37 26.56 8.60
CA LEU A 65 28.94 26.52 8.92
C LEU A 65 28.69 26.41 10.44
N PRO A 66 27.50 26.81 10.94
CA PRO A 66 27.13 26.72 12.35
C PRO A 66 26.80 25.28 12.80
N LEU A 67 27.34 24.26 12.13
CA LEU A 67 27.04 22.85 12.33
C LEU A 67 28.32 22.01 12.22
N ILE A 68 28.34 20.87 12.90
CA ILE A 68 29.25 19.75 12.65
C ILE A 68 28.40 18.55 12.26
N ILE A 69 28.76 17.89 11.17
CA ILE A 69 28.07 16.69 10.69
C ILE A 69 29.07 15.54 10.62
N SER A 70 28.79 14.47 11.36
CA SER A 70 29.56 13.22 11.32
C SER A 70 28.69 12.08 10.84
N ARG A 71 29.28 11.16 10.08
CA ARG A 71 28.60 10.03 9.46
C ARG A 71 29.37 8.75 9.74
N GLN A 72 28.68 7.71 10.18
CA GLN A 72 29.24 6.39 10.43
C GLN A 72 28.51 5.36 9.58
N VAL A 73 29.26 4.39 9.04
CA VAL A 73 28.71 3.29 8.26
C VAL A 73 29.16 1.98 8.88
N PHE A 74 28.21 1.15 9.23
CA PHE A 74 28.45 -0.18 9.79
C PHE A 74 27.94 -1.24 8.81
N ASP A 75 28.77 -2.25 8.53
CA ASP A 75 28.33 -3.42 7.79
C ASP A 75 27.48 -4.33 8.69
N MET A 76 26.34 -4.75 8.16
CA MET A 76 25.32 -5.55 8.84
C MET A 76 24.98 -6.77 8.00
N ASN A 77 25.98 -7.64 7.75
CA ASN A 77 25.83 -8.90 7.02
C ASN A 77 25.15 -8.71 5.65
N GLY A 78 25.75 -7.88 4.79
CA GLY A 78 25.22 -7.59 3.45
C GLY A 78 24.26 -6.39 3.38
N ARG A 79 24.09 -5.67 4.49
CA ARG A 79 23.39 -4.38 4.57
C ARG A 79 24.31 -3.34 5.18
N GLN A 80 24.01 -2.06 4.97
CA GLN A 80 24.79 -0.96 5.53
C GLN A 80 23.93 -0.10 6.43
N ARG A 81 24.30 -0.01 7.71
CA ARG A 81 23.67 0.90 8.63
C ARG A 81 24.43 2.22 8.66
N ILE A 82 23.72 3.29 8.33
CA ILE A 82 24.25 4.65 8.31
C ILE A 82 23.73 5.37 9.55
N THR A 83 24.63 5.96 10.32
CA THR A 83 24.29 6.86 11.43
C THR A 83 24.89 8.23 11.16
N VAL A 84 24.05 9.25 11.09
CA VAL A 84 24.46 10.65 10.94
C VAL A 84 24.15 11.39 12.22
N VAL A 85 25.13 12.14 12.72
CA VAL A 85 24.96 13.05 13.86
C VAL A 85 25.21 14.47 13.39
N ILE A 86 24.22 15.33 13.59
CA ILE A 86 24.28 16.77 13.27
C ILE A 86 24.29 17.51 14.59
N LYS A 87 25.35 18.27 14.87
CA LYS A 87 25.53 19.06 16.09
C LYS A 87 25.58 20.55 15.76
N ALA A 88 24.79 21.36 16.47
CA ALA A 88 24.78 22.80 16.30
C ALA A 88 25.89 23.49 17.09
N LEU A 89 26.66 24.33 16.39
CA LEU A 89 27.62 25.28 16.97
C LEU A 89 26.97 26.63 17.29
N ASP A 90 25.87 26.95 16.60
CA ASP A 90 24.98 28.07 16.87
C ASP A 90 23.53 27.68 16.56
N ASN A 91 22.56 28.51 16.94
CA ASN A 91 21.16 28.32 16.57
C ASN A 91 21.01 28.33 15.04
N VAL A 92 20.42 27.27 14.49
CA VAL A 92 20.33 27.10 13.04
C VAL A 92 19.09 26.32 12.65
N TYR A 93 18.43 26.76 11.58
CA TYR A 93 17.40 26.00 10.91
C TYR A 93 18.04 25.20 9.77
N PHE A 94 17.87 23.89 9.77
CA PHE A 94 18.56 23.02 8.81
C PHE A 94 17.61 22.04 8.12
N ASN A 95 18.02 21.62 6.93
CA ASN A 95 17.56 20.42 6.23
C ASN A 95 18.79 19.64 5.77
N TYR A 96 18.81 18.33 5.95
CA TYR A 96 19.92 17.46 5.59
C TYR A 96 19.43 16.35 4.65
N GLY A 97 20.22 16.01 3.63
CA GLY A 97 19.88 14.95 2.69
C GLY A 97 21.08 14.19 2.15
N GLU A 98 20.91 12.88 1.95
CA GLU A 98 21.81 12.03 1.19
C GLU A 98 21.14 11.50 -0.09
N GLN A 99 21.98 11.22 -1.08
CA GLN A 99 21.62 10.63 -2.36
C GLN A 99 22.49 9.40 -2.60
N LEU A 100 21.87 8.25 -2.78
CA LEU A 100 22.51 7.01 -3.22
C LEU A 100 22.34 6.87 -4.74
N LYS A 101 23.42 7.07 -5.48
CA LYS A 101 23.50 6.81 -6.92
C LYS A 101 23.60 5.31 -7.14
N THR A 102 22.57 4.71 -7.74
CA THR A 102 22.50 3.25 -7.85
C THR A 102 23.31 2.69 -9.02
N GLY A 103 23.73 3.56 -9.95
CA GLY A 103 24.35 3.16 -11.22
C GLY A 103 23.37 2.56 -12.22
N TYR A 104 22.06 2.54 -11.92
CA TYR A 104 21.05 2.01 -12.83
C TYR A 104 20.56 3.08 -13.79
N ASN A 105 20.34 2.70 -15.05
CA ASN A 105 19.61 3.53 -16.00
C ASN A 105 18.16 3.72 -15.52
N HIS A 106 17.70 4.96 -15.47
CA HIS A 106 16.40 5.31 -14.93
C HIS A 106 15.23 4.70 -15.72
N THR A 107 15.39 4.60 -17.04
CA THR A 107 14.40 3.98 -17.93
C THR A 107 14.21 2.49 -17.67
N ASP A 108 15.22 1.82 -17.12
CA ASP A 108 15.21 0.38 -16.88
C ASP A 108 14.69 0.05 -15.48
N CYS A 109 14.25 1.06 -14.72
CA CYS A 109 13.89 0.94 -13.33
C CYS A 109 12.37 0.94 -13.10
N GLN A 110 11.97 0.19 -12.07
CA GLN A 110 10.65 0.23 -11.45
C GLN A 110 10.82 0.57 -9.96
N PHE A 111 9.89 1.36 -9.42
CA PHE A 111 10.04 1.96 -8.10
C PHE A 111 9.01 1.43 -7.13
N TYR A 112 9.38 1.42 -5.85
CA TYR A 112 8.51 0.99 -4.78
C TYR A 112 8.64 1.94 -3.58
N MET A 113 7.51 2.53 -3.19
CA MET A 113 7.33 3.25 -1.92
C MET A 113 6.11 2.66 -1.23
N PRO A 114 6.25 1.93 -0.11
CA PRO A 114 5.20 1.08 0.44
C PRO A 114 3.87 1.80 0.70
N GLY A 115 2.79 1.26 0.16
CA GLY A 115 1.43 1.82 0.27
C GLY A 115 1.15 3.03 -0.62
N PHE A 116 2.17 3.59 -1.30
CA PHE A 116 2.07 4.85 -2.03
C PHE A 116 2.42 4.75 -3.51
N TRP A 117 3.45 3.97 -3.87
CA TRP A 117 3.99 3.93 -5.22
C TRP A 117 4.39 2.52 -5.67
N TYR A 118 3.93 2.11 -6.86
CA TYR A 118 4.29 0.84 -7.48
C TYR A 118 4.68 1.05 -8.96
N ARG A 119 5.83 0.50 -9.36
CA ARG A 119 6.41 0.60 -10.71
C ARG A 119 6.61 2.08 -11.12
N ARG A 120 5.91 2.54 -12.15
CA ARG A 120 5.88 3.94 -12.62
C ARG A 120 4.59 4.67 -12.21
N ASN A 121 3.72 3.99 -11.44
CA ASN A 121 2.41 4.44 -10.99
C ASN A 121 1.49 5.00 -12.10
N LEU A 122 1.59 4.48 -13.33
CA LEU A 122 0.86 4.98 -14.50
C LEU A 122 -0.65 4.67 -14.51
N ARG A 123 -1.14 3.86 -13.56
CA ARG A 123 -2.58 3.65 -13.34
C ARG A 123 -3.23 4.83 -12.62
N SER A 124 -2.44 5.66 -11.93
CA SER A 124 -2.90 6.89 -11.33
C SER A 124 -2.99 8.00 -12.38
N PRO A 125 -3.95 8.93 -12.27
CA PRO A 125 -4.05 10.06 -13.21
C PRO A 125 -2.97 11.12 -12.91
N LYS A 126 -2.83 12.13 -13.77
CA LYS A 126 -1.81 13.19 -13.67
C LYS A 126 -1.95 14.06 -12.41
N GLU A 127 -3.13 14.09 -11.82
CA GLU A 127 -3.45 14.78 -10.55
C GLU A 127 -3.00 13.99 -9.31
N ALA A 128 -2.39 12.82 -9.50
CA ALA A 128 -1.78 12.03 -8.45
C ALA A 128 -0.29 11.80 -8.73
N PRO A 129 0.52 11.53 -7.69
CA PRO A 129 1.94 11.22 -7.85
C PRO A 129 2.15 10.07 -8.84
N SER A 130 2.71 10.35 -10.01
CA SER A 130 2.86 9.38 -11.09
C SER A 130 3.85 9.87 -12.14
N PHE A 131 4.32 8.96 -13.01
CA PHE A 131 5.18 9.30 -14.15
C PHE A 131 4.49 10.19 -15.19
N HIS A 132 3.16 10.35 -15.13
CA HIS A 132 2.48 11.35 -15.96
C HIS A 132 2.87 12.79 -15.59
N SER A 133 3.25 13.02 -14.34
CA SER A 133 3.57 14.36 -13.83
C SER A 133 5.05 14.56 -13.52
N SER A 134 5.77 13.51 -13.12
CA SER A 134 7.23 13.51 -13.02
C SER A 134 7.78 12.09 -12.86
N ASP A 135 8.98 11.86 -13.36
CA ASP A 135 9.77 10.63 -13.16
C ASP A 135 10.67 10.70 -11.91
N SER A 136 10.54 11.75 -11.11
CA SER A 136 11.28 11.96 -9.86
C SER A 136 10.32 12.34 -8.76
N TRP A 137 10.38 11.66 -7.61
CA TRP A 137 9.49 11.91 -6.49
C TRP A 137 10.20 11.75 -5.16
N LEU A 138 10.15 12.81 -4.35
CA LEU A 138 10.45 12.80 -2.92
C LEU A 138 9.15 12.98 -2.17
N VAL A 139 8.94 12.21 -1.11
CA VAL A 139 7.74 12.25 -0.29
C VAL A 139 8.09 12.27 1.18
N ARG A 140 7.21 12.86 1.99
CA ARG A 140 7.27 12.67 3.44
C ARG A 140 7.16 11.19 3.75
N GLU A 141 8.03 10.70 4.63
CA GLU A 141 8.12 9.27 4.91
C GLU A 141 6.91 8.73 5.70
N ASP A 142 6.14 9.60 6.36
CA ASP A 142 4.89 9.27 7.07
C ASP A 142 3.68 9.05 6.14
N ARG A 143 3.82 9.32 4.85
CA ARG A 143 2.83 8.92 3.82
C ARG A 143 2.95 7.45 3.43
N LEU A 144 4.06 6.82 3.81
CA LEU A 144 4.38 5.46 3.45
C LEU A 144 4.01 4.55 4.62
N SER A 145 3.64 3.31 4.31
CA SER A 145 3.39 2.30 5.36
C SER A 145 4.66 1.92 6.13
N THR A 146 5.83 2.25 5.58
CA THR A 146 7.15 2.14 6.19
C THR A 146 8.04 3.20 5.54
N PRO A 147 8.96 3.86 6.25
CA PRO A 147 9.79 4.96 5.74
C PRO A 147 10.91 4.43 4.82
N LEU A 148 10.51 3.82 3.70
CA LEU A 148 11.36 3.09 2.77
C LEU A 148 11.12 3.53 1.33
N THR A 149 12.20 3.65 0.56
CA THR A 149 12.13 3.69 -0.91
C THR A 149 13.06 2.66 -1.50
N ALA A 150 12.59 1.98 -2.55
CA ALA A 150 13.36 0.98 -3.25
C ALA A 150 13.21 1.12 -4.78
N VAL A 151 14.24 0.65 -5.47
CA VAL A 151 14.28 0.53 -6.94
C VAL A 151 14.63 -0.89 -7.33
N TYR A 152 13.99 -1.37 -8.39
CA TYR A 152 14.28 -2.62 -9.08
C TYR A 152 14.66 -2.34 -10.53
N ASN A 153 15.82 -2.84 -10.97
CA ASN A 153 16.27 -2.78 -12.34
C ASN A 153 15.76 -4.01 -13.12
N THR A 154 14.87 -3.77 -14.08
CA THR A 154 14.22 -4.84 -14.84
C THR A 154 15.14 -5.55 -15.82
N THR A 155 16.28 -4.95 -16.16
CA THR A 155 17.23 -5.49 -17.14
C THR A 155 18.13 -6.57 -16.53
N ASN A 156 18.48 -6.45 -15.25
CA ASN A 156 19.42 -7.36 -14.58
C ASN A 156 18.92 -7.94 -13.25
N GLY A 157 17.70 -7.63 -12.83
CA GLY A 157 17.10 -8.15 -11.59
C GLY A 157 17.65 -7.52 -10.31
N LYS A 158 18.59 -6.57 -10.39
CA LYS A 158 19.21 -5.96 -9.21
C LYS A 158 18.32 -4.89 -8.59
N SER A 159 18.44 -4.73 -7.29
CA SER A 159 17.67 -3.77 -6.51
C SER A 159 18.52 -3.06 -5.46
N ALA A 160 18.03 -1.88 -5.07
CA ALA A 160 18.56 -1.11 -3.95
C ALA A 160 17.39 -0.52 -3.16
N SER A 161 17.55 -0.41 -1.85
CA SER A 161 16.57 0.23 -0.96
C SER A 161 17.25 1.03 0.13
N VAL A 162 16.55 2.05 0.61
CA VAL A 162 16.87 2.80 1.82
C VAL A 162 15.65 2.77 2.73
N ILE A 163 15.86 2.44 4.01
CA ILE A 163 14.85 2.53 5.06
C ILE A 163 15.38 3.35 6.22
N ARG A 164 14.53 4.20 6.80
CA ARG A 164 14.85 4.90 8.04
C ARG A 164 14.44 4.07 9.26
N ILE A 165 15.32 3.98 10.27
CA ILE A 165 15.14 3.12 11.45
C ILE A 165 15.23 3.90 12.77
N ASP A 166 14.82 5.16 12.76
CA ASP A 166 14.80 6.03 13.94
C ASP A 166 13.57 5.79 14.84
N ALA A 167 13.55 6.45 16.00
CA ALA A 167 12.36 6.57 16.81
C ALA A 167 11.44 7.68 16.28
N PHE A 168 10.24 7.32 15.82
CA PHE A 168 9.24 8.24 15.27
C PHE A 168 8.27 8.71 16.37
N ASN A 169 8.69 9.69 17.19
CA ASN A 169 7.92 10.11 18.37
C ASN A 169 7.64 11.61 18.48
N LYS A 170 7.94 12.41 17.45
CA LYS A 170 7.74 13.86 17.45
C LYS A 170 7.10 14.32 16.15
N GLU A 171 6.08 15.16 16.26
CA GLU A 171 5.51 15.85 15.11
C GLU A 171 5.31 17.33 15.44
N ALA A 172 5.84 18.18 14.58
CA ALA A 172 5.61 19.62 14.64
C ALA A 172 4.47 19.98 13.68
N LEU A 173 3.54 20.81 14.16
CA LEU A 173 2.51 21.37 13.29
C LEU A 173 3.13 22.33 12.29
N THR A 174 2.65 22.29 11.05
CA THR A 174 3.01 23.23 9.98
C THR A 174 1.80 24.05 9.56
N THR A 175 1.97 25.36 9.45
CA THR A 175 0.95 26.29 8.95
C THR A 175 1.00 26.46 7.43
N HIS A 176 2.16 26.20 6.82
CA HIS A 176 2.41 26.38 5.39
C HIS A 176 2.46 25.03 4.67
N LYS A 177 1.99 25.00 3.42
CA LYS A 177 1.81 23.75 2.63
C LYS A 177 2.72 23.64 1.41
N GLU A 178 3.54 24.66 1.15
CA GLU A 178 4.43 24.77 -0.01
C GLU A 178 5.61 25.69 0.28
N GLY A 179 6.66 25.57 -0.53
CA GLY A 179 7.89 26.36 -0.41
C GLY A 179 8.77 25.91 0.75
N GLU A 180 9.65 26.82 1.18
CA GLU A 180 10.51 26.61 2.34
C GLU A 180 9.75 26.94 3.62
N ILE A 181 9.61 25.96 4.52
CA ILE A 181 8.82 26.10 5.74
C ILE A 181 9.69 25.90 6.98
N ILE A 182 9.49 26.74 7.98
CA ILE A 182 10.10 26.57 9.30
C ILE A 182 9.11 25.83 10.19
N LEU A 183 9.55 24.72 10.77
CA LEU A 183 8.72 23.94 11.68
C LEU A 183 8.57 24.67 13.02
N SER A 184 7.36 24.59 13.58
CA SER A 184 7.02 25.21 14.87
C SER A 184 7.74 24.57 16.07
N GLY A 185 8.28 23.36 15.88
CA GLY A 185 8.96 22.59 16.92
C GLY A 185 9.78 21.44 16.34
N ALA A 186 10.16 20.50 17.21
CA ALA A 186 10.88 19.30 16.81
C ALA A 186 9.99 18.32 16.06
N THR A 187 10.54 17.63 15.08
CA THR A 187 9.88 16.56 14.32
C THR A 187 10.76 15.32 14.28
N SER A 188 10.16 14.16 14.05
CA SER A 188 10.85 12.92 13.66
C SER A 188 10.60 12.57 12.19
N ILE A 189 9.87 13.42 11.45
CA ILE A 189 9.45 13.15 10.06
C ILE A 189 10.52 13.66 9.09
N GLY A 190 11.14 12.73 8.37
CA GLY A 190 12.01 12.96 7.23
C GLY A 190 11.33 12.72 5.89
N TYR A 191 12.15 12.49 4.88
CA TYR A 191 11.69 12.17 3.54
C TYR A 191 12.53 11.07 2.91
N THR A 192 11.93 10.42 1.92
CA THR A 192 12.58 9.46 1.05
C THR A 192 11.96 9.52 -0.34
N GLY A 193 12.66 8.99 -1.33
CA GLY A 193 12.16 8.96 -2.69
C GLY A 193 13.21 8.55 -3.71
N PHE A 194 12.86 8.71 -4.99
CA PHE A 194 13.72 8.41 -6.11
C PHE A 194 13.77 9.59 -7.07
N GLN A 195 14.88 9.73 -7.78
CA GLN A 195 15.08 10.80 -8.76
C GLN A 195 15.75 10.25 -10.02
N ASN A 196 15.47 10.89 -11.15
CA ASN A 196 16.20 10.76 -12.39
C ASN A 196 17.24 11.89 -12.47
N LEU A 197 18.51 11.57 -12.18
CA LEU A 197 19.60 12.53 -12.35
C LEU A 197 20.40 12.17 -13.59
N ASN A 198 20.21 12.93 -14.67
CA ASN A 198 20.89 12.73 -15.95
C ASN A 198 20.79 11.30 -16.50
N GLY A 199 19.62 10.67 -16.40
CA GLY A 199 19.37 9.30 -16.86
C GLY A 199 19.72 8.22 -15.84
N MET A 200 20.29 8.57 -14.68
CA MET A 200 20.61 7.63 -13.61
C MET A 200 19.52 7.65 -12.52
N THR A 201 19.15 6.47 -12.02
CA THR A 201 18.34 6.37 -10.80
C THR A 201 19.14 6.72 -9.56
N VAL A 202 18.58 7.58 -8.73
CA VAL A 202 19.10 7.96 -7.43
C VAL A 202 18.03 7.75 -6.36
N LEU A 203 18.36 7.07 -5.26
CA LEU A 203 17.51 7.06 -4.06
C LEU A 203 17.91 8.23 -3.18
N SER A 204 16.96 9.06 -2.79
CA SER A 204 17.23 10.30 -2.03
C SER A 204 16.44 10.29 -0.74
N TYR A 205 17.09 10.62 0.37
CA TYR A 205 16.53 10.53 1.71
C TYR A 205 17.13 11.58 2.63
N GLY A 206 16.40 12.00 3.65
CA GLY A 206 16.87 13.09 4.50
C GLY A 206 15.90 13.52 5.60
N PHE A 207 16.24 14.61 6.27
CA PHE A 207 15.54 15.15 7.43
C PHE A 207 15.78 16.66 7.65
N PRO A 208 14.74 17.44 8.05
CA PRO A 208 13.34 17.04 8.14
C PRO A 208 12.71 16.94 6.73
N TYR A 209 11.42 16.64 6.67
CA TYR A 209 10.79 16.24 5.42
C TYR A 209 10.88 17.26 4.26
N LYS A 210 10.78 16.71 3.04
CA LYS A 210 10.76 17.40 1.76
C LYS A 210 9.84 16.62 0.81
N GLU A 211 8.99 17.32 0.07
CA GLU A 211 8.20 16.74 -1.02
C GLU A 211 8.52 17.48 -2.33
N ALA A 212 8.87 16.73 -3.36
CA ALA A 212 9.26 17.28 -4.66
C ALA A 212 8.93 16.28 -5.77
N PRO A 213 8.58 16.75 -6.99
CA PRO A 213 8.43 18.14 -7.39
C PRO A 213 7.11 18.77 -6.91
N LYS A 214 6.24 17.97 -6.29
CA LYS A 214 4.92 18.38 -5.80
C LYS A 214 4.61 17.72 -4.46
N THR A 215 3.71 18.34 -3.73
CA THR A 215 3.18 17.85 -2.45
C THR A 215 1.81 17.21 -2.68
N TYR A 216 1.57 16.01 -2.16
CA TYR A 216 0.26 15.35 -2.28
C TYR A 216 -0.66 15.68 -1.11
N ILE A 217 -1.60 16.61 -1.27
CA ILE A 217 -2.40 17.11 -0.12
C ILE A 217 -3.55 16.16 0.21
N ARG A 218 -4.32 15.75 -0.79
CA ARG A 218 -5.49 14.87 -0.67
C ARG A 218 -5.83 14.27 -2.03
N LYS A 219 -6.84 13.39 -2.07
CA LYS A 219 -7.29 12.68 -3.29
C LYS A 219 -7.25 13.58 -4.52
N LEU A 220 -6.36 13.21 -5.47
CA LEU A 220 -6.18 13.88 -6.76
C LEU A 220 -5.87 15.39 -6.67
N THR A 221 -5.18 15.82 -5.62
CA THR A 221 -4.78 17.23 -5.43
C THR A 221 -3.29 17.31 -5.14
N LEU A 222 -2.54 17.83 -6.11
CA LEU A 222 -1.12 18.14 -5.98
C LEU A 222 -0.92 19.65 -5.78
N ALA A 223 -0.08 20.00 -4.83
CA ALA A 223 0.39 21.35 -4.59
C ALA A 223 1.88 21.48 -4.96
N PRO A 224 2.44 22.70 -5.02
CA PRO A 224 3.88 22.90 -5.19
C PRO A 224 4.72 22.15 -4.16
N ALA A 225 6.00 21.99 -4.47
CA ALA A 225 6.98 21.35 -3.59
C ALA A 225 7.07 22.04 -2.21
N VAL A 226 7.53 21.29 -1.22
CA VAL A 226 7.78 21.79 0.14
C VAL A 226 9.13 21.28 0.65
N GLU A 227 9.88 22.13 1.34
CA GLU A 227 11.11 21.77 2.05
C GLU A 227 11.03 22.31 3.47
N ALA A 228 11.06 21.42 4.47
CA ALA A 228 10.96 21.79 5.87
C ALA A 228 12.33 22.06 6.48
N PHE A 229 12.36 22.94 7.48
CA PHE A 229 13.55 23.27 8.25
C PHE A 229 13.23 23.22 9.74
N GLN A 230 14.04 22.47 10.49
CA GLN A 230 13.92 22.35 11.95
C GLN A 230 14.99 23.22 12.62
N LEU A 231 14.60 23.92 13.70
CA LEU A 231 15.57 24.57 14.58
C LEU A 231 16.38 23.52 15.35
N LEU A 232 17.70 23.65 15.31
CA LEU A 232 18.62 23.03 16.26
C LEU A 232 19.30 24.16 17.05
N LYS A 233 19.13 24.17 18.38
CA LYS A 233 19.74 25.22 19.21
C LYS A 233 21.22 24.94 19.40
N LYS A 234 21.99 25.98 19.68
CA LYS A 234 23.41 25.89 20.01
C LYS A 234 23.67 24.80 21.06
N GLY A 235 24.56 23.86 20.73
CA GLY A 235 24.94 22.74 21.60
C GLY A 235 24.05 21.50 21.49
N GLU A 236 22.86 21.61 20.88
CA GLU A 236 22.00 20.46 20.62
C GLU A 236 22.52 19.61 19.46
N SER A 237 22.10 18.35 19.44
CA SER A 237 22.38 17.42 18.34
C SER A 237 21.17 16.55 18.01
N VAL A 238 21.08 16.16 16.74
CA VAL A 238 20.16 15.10 16.29
C VAL A 238 20.97 13.95 15.72
N GLN A 239 20.52 12.73 16.00
CA GLN A 239 21.04 11.51 15.38
C GLN A 239 19.97 10.95 14.44
N LEU A 240 20.40 10.53 13.25
CA LEU A 240 19.56 10.01 12.19
C LEU A 240 20.12 8.67 11.73
N THR A 241 19.27 7.67 11.56
CA THR A 241 19.71 6.30 11.24
C THR A 241 18.95 5.74 10.05
N TRP A 242 19.69 5.28 9.04
CA TRP A 242 19.17 4.57 7.88
C TRP A 242 19.85 3.23 7.68
N GLU A 243 19.18 2.33 6.97
CA GLU A 243 19.75 1.07 6.49
C GLU A 243 19.61 1.00 4.98
N LEU A 244 20.74 0.77 4.29
CA LEU A 244 20.78 0.49 2.87
C LEU A 244 20.87 -1.02 2.66
N ALA A 245 20.07 -1.51 1.72
CA ALA A 245 20.11 -2.91 1.32
C ALA A 245 20.12 -3.03 -0.21
N HIS A 246 20.92 -3.98 -0.69
CA HIS A 246 20.94 -4.41 -2.09
C HIS A 246 20.46 -5.84 -2.19
N GLY A 247 19.88 -6.20 -3.32
CA GLY A 247 19.40 -7.56 -3.55
C GLY A 247 19.15 -7.84 -5.01
N GLU A 248 18.76 -9.08 -5.29
CA GLU A 248 18.37 -9.54 -6.62
C GLU A 248 17.00 -10.21 -6.53
N SER A 249 16.20 -10.09 -7.58
CA SER A 249 14.89 -10.73 -7.69
C SER A 249 14.62 -11.04 -9.16
N ALA A 250 13.86 -12.10 -9.43
CA ALA A 250 13.52 -12.53 -10.79
C ALA A 250 12.54 -11.56 -11.46
N ASP A 251 11.62 -10.98 -10.69
CA ASP A 251 10.69 -9.98 -11.18
C ASP A 251 10.30 -8.94 -10.12
N PHE A 252 9.52 -7.95 -10.55
CA PHE A 252 9.06 -6.87 -9.67
C PHE A 252 8.15 -7.34 -8.53
N SER A 253 7.38 -8.41 -8.72
CA SER A 253 6.47 -8.93 -7.70
C SER A 253 7.26 -9.59 -6.57
N GLU A 254 8.26 -10.41 -6.91
CA GLU A 254 9.19 -10.99 -5.94
C GLU A 254 9.99 -9.90 -5.22
N PHE A 255 10.48 -8.89 -5.94
CA PHE A 255 11.13 -7.73 -5.33
C PHE A 255 10.23 -7.01 -4.31
N VAL A 256 8.95 -6.78 -4.63
CA VAL A 256 8.00 -6.15 -3.70
C VAL A 256 7.77 -7.04 -2.47
N GLN A 257 7.67 -8.36 -2.66
CA GLN A 257 7.55 -9.32 -1.55
C GLN A 257 8.77 -9.23 -0.63
N HIS A 258 9.98 -9.41 -1.15
CA HIS A 258 11.22 -9.35 -0.37
C HIS A 258 11.38 -8.01 0.36
N THR A 259 11.01 -6.90 -0.29
CA THR A 259 11.09 -5.57 0.34
C THR A 259 10.10 -5.40 1.49
N TRP A 260 8.90 -5.99 1.38
CA TRP A 260 7.92 -6.02 2.47
C TRP A 260 8.40 -6.87 3.65
N GLU A 261 8.89 -8.08 3.38
CA GLU A 261 9.45 -8.99 4.39
C GLU A 261 10.62 -8.30 5.12
N TYR A 262 11.54 -7.71 4.37
CA TYR A 262 12.65 -6.91 4.92
C TYR A 262 12.16 -5.78 5.83
N SER A 263 11.18 -4.99 5.40
CA SER A 263 10.62 -3.92 6.23
C SER A 263 9.94 -4.45 7.48
N TYR A 264 9.20 -5.56 7.38
CA TYR A 264 8.50 -6.18 8.51
C TYR A 264 9.51 -6.70 9.54
N ASP A 265 10.55 -7.40 9.10
CA ASP A 265 11.60 -7.95 9.96
C ASP A 265 12.47 -6.88 10.62
N THR A 266 12.68 -5.76 9.92
CA THR A 266 13.42 -4.60 10.42
C THR A 266 12.63 -3.86 11.49
N ASN A 267 11.37 -3.53 11.21
CA ASN A 267 10.55 -2.72 12.12
C ASN A 267 9.90 -3.53 13.24
N ARG A 268 9.68 -4.83 13.03
CA ARG A 268 9.00 -5.75 13.96
C ARG A 268 7.76 -5.12 14.59
N PRO A 269 6.78 -4.70 13.76
CA PRO A 269 5.61 -4.00 14.26
C PRO A 269 4.90 -4.86 15.30
N LYS A 270 4.56 -4.26 16.44
CA LYS A 270 3.80 -4.92 17.49
C LYS A 270 2.31 -4.70 17.24
N PRO A 271 1.44 -5.63 17.67
CA PRO A 271 0.01 -5.36 17.75
C PRO A 271 -0.24 -4.05 18.49
N VAL A 272 -1.12 -3.21 17.94
CA VAL A 272 -1.49 -1.95 18.58
C VAL A 272 -2.34 -2.27 19.80
N GLU A 273 -1.99 -1.71 20.95
CA GLU A 273 -2.84 -1.77 22.13
C GLU A 273 -4.07 -0.90 21.91
N THR A 274 -5.25 -1.52 21.87
CA THR A 274 -6.53 -0.83 21.67
C THR A 274 -7.34 -0.83 22.96
N LEU A 275 -8.00 0.29 23.25
CA LEU A 275 -8.90 0.40 24.41
C LEU A 275 -10.16 -0.49 24.29
N PHE A 276 -10.51 -0.90 23.07
CA PHE A 276 -11.71 -1.67 22.78
C PHE A 276 -11.36 -3.13 22.46
N SER A 277 -12.16 -4.06 22.99
CA SER A 277 -12.11 -5.47 22.61
C SER A 277 -12.82 -5.71 21.28
N VAL A 278 -12.47 -6.82 20.62
CA VAL A 278 -13.14 -7.27 19.39
C VAL A 278 -14.65 -7.42 19.62
N ASP A 279 -15.06 -8.01 20.75
CA ASP A 279 -16.48 -8.21 21.06
C ASP A 279 -17.22 -6.89 21.22
N ARG A 280 -16.63 -5.91 21.92
CA ARG A 280 -17.23 -4.58 22.06
C ARG A 280 -17.36 -3.88 20.72
N MET A 281 -16.37 -3.99 19.85
CA MET A 281 -16.43 -3.41 18.51
C MET A 281 -17.51 -4.08 17.66
N LYS A 282 -17.62 -5.42 17.68
CA LYS A 282 -18.68 -6.14 16.97
C LYS A 282 -20.07 -5.77 17.48
N GLU A 283 -20.25 -5.68 18.79
CA GLU A 283 -21.51 -5.25 19.41
C GLU A 283 -21.93 -3.87 18.90
N VAL A 284 -21.06 -2.87 18.99
CA VAL A 284 -21.37 -1.50 18.54
C VAL A 284 -21.57 -1.43 17.03
N MET A 285 -20.70 -2.07 16.25
CA MET A 285 -20.81 -2.04 14.79
C MET A 285 -22.03 -2.80 14.27
N SER A 286 -22.53 -3.80 14.99
CA SER A 286 -23.73 -4.55 14.60
C SER A 286 -25.01 -3.70 14.56
N ASN A 287 -25.04 -2.57 15.27
CA ASN A 287 -26.15 -1.62 15.19
C ASN A 287 -26.34 -1.04 13.78
N PHE A 288 -25.29 -1.06 12.94
CA PHE A 288 -25.44 -0.76 11.53
C PHE A 288 -26.57 -1.58 10.88
N PHE A 289 -26.67 -2.88 11.16
CA PHE A 289 -27.70 -3.76 10.57
C PHE A 289 -29.12 -3.47 11.10
N VAL A 290 -29.25 -2.77 12.22
CA VAL A 290 -30.55 -2.36 12.75
C VAL A 290 -30.97 -1.05 12.10
N GLU A 291 -30.12 -0.03 12.21
CA GLU A 291 -30.43 1.34 11.77
C GLU A 291 -30.52 1.44 10.24
N SER A 292 -29.73 0.65 9.51
CA SER A 292 -29.68 0.71 8.05
C SER A 292 -30.70 -0.17 7.34
N TYR A 293 -31.49 -0.98 8.06
CA TYR A 293 -32.41 -1.91 7.41
C TYR A 293 -33.54 -1.19 6.67
N VAL A 294 -33.73 -1.55 5.41
CA VAL A 294 -34.80 -1.04 4.54
C VAL A 294 -35.69 -2.22 4.14
N GLY A 295 -36.94 -2.18 4.63
CA GLY A 295 -37.92 -3.27 4.50
C GLY A 295 -39.17 -2.91 3.70
N GLU A 296 -39.30 -1.66 3.26
CA GLU A 296 -40.46 -1.15 2.53
C GLU A 296 -40.34 -1.29 1.01
N THR A 297 -39.26 -1.89 0.51
CA THR A 297 -38.97 -2.10 -0.92
C THR A 297 -39.09 -3.58 -1.31
N PRO A 298 -39.37 -3.90 -2.60
CA PRO A 298 -39.51 -5.30 -3.06
C PRO A 298 -38.32 -6.20 -2.74
N THR A 299 -37.08 -5.70 -2.86
CA THR A 299 -35.91 -6.36 -2.26
C THR A 299 -35.52 -5.58 -1.03
N HIS A 300 -35.36 -6.26 0.10
CA HIS A 300 -34.85 -5.65 1.32
C HIS A 300 -33.34 -5.59 1.30
N TYR A 301 -32.76 -4.64 2.02
CA TYR A 301 -31.32 -4.42 2.05
C TYR A 301 -30.90 -3.60 3.27
N TYR A 302 -29.59 -3.47 3.44
CA TYR A 302 -28.99 -2.52 4.38
C TYR A 302 -28.52 -1.30 3.60
N SER A 303 -29.01 -0.13 3.97
CA SER A 303 -28.65 1.15 3.38
C SER A 303 -27.20 1.54 3.73
N GLY A 304 -26.52 2.20 2.79
CA GLY A 304 -25.12 2.58 2.96
C GLY A 304 -24.48 3.13 1.68
N VAL A 305 -25.10 2.86 0.54
CA VAL A 305 -24.75 3.50 -0.73
C VAL A 305 -25.37 4.89 -0.78
N GLU A 306 -24.61 5.89 -1.24
CA GLU A 306 -25.03 7.30 -1.31
C GLU A 306 -25.41 7.93 0.05
N LEU A 307 -24.99 7.34 1.18
CA LEU A 307 -25.32 7.85 2.51
C LEU A 307 -24.65 9.22 2.77
N GLU A 308 -25.45 10.17 3.26
CA GLU A 308 -24.95 11.46 3.71
C GLU A 308 -24.43 11.35 5.15
N THR A 309 -23.15 11.62 5.36
CA THR A 309 -22.51 11.45 6.68
C THR A 309 -23.02 12.40 7.76
N SER A 310 -23.68 13.50 7.38
CA SER A 310 -24.26 14.48 8.31
C SER A 310 -25.56 13.99 8.95
N THR A 311 -26.37 13.21 8.22
CA THR A 311 -27.69 12.75 8.65
C THR A 311 -27.76 11.26 8.92
N CYS A 312 -26.88 10.48 8.27
CA CYS A 312 -26.92 9.01 8.25
C CYS A 312 -28.27 8.44 7.82
N ALA A 313 -29.06 9.20 7.05
CA ALA A 313 -30.38 8.77 6.63
C ALA A 313 -30.31 7.61 5.64
N ASN A 314 -31.25 6.67 5.75
CA ASN A 314 -31.38 5.57 4.81
C ASN A 314 -31.72 6.09 3.40
N THR A 315 -30.94 5.65 2.44
CA THR A 315 -31.12 5.89 1.00
C THR A 315 -31.97 4.81 0.35
N ASP A 316 -32.41 5.05 -0.89
CA ASP A 316 -33.22 4.13 -1.68
C ASP A 316 -32.40 3.17 -2.57
N VAL A 317 -31.11 3.01 -2.27
CA VAL A 317 -30.14 2.36 -3.16
C VAL A 317 -29.69 1.01 -2.61
N ALA A 318 -30.12 -0.07 -3.28
CA ALA A 318 -29.63 -1.42 -3.01
C ALA A 318 -28.50 -1.78 -3.99
N GLU A 319 -27.38 -2.28 -3.48
CA GLU A 319 -26.23 -2.71 -4.31
C GLU A 319 -25.71 -4.06 -3.81
N VAL A 320 -25.63 -5.05 -4.71
CA VAL A 320 -25.27 -6.43 -4.35
C VAL A 320 -23.83 -6.57 -3.84
N GLY A 321 -22.92 -5.75 -4.36
CA GLY A 321 -21.49 -5.76 -4.05
C GLY A 321 -20.95 -4.36 -3.81
N PHE A 322 -19.64 -4.18 -3.98
CA PHE A 322 -18.91 -2.92 -3.83
C PHE A 322 -19.15 -2.21 -2.49
N VAL A 323 -19.97 -1.15 -2.45
CA VAL A 323 -20.26 -0.38 -1.23
C VAL A 323 -21.42 -1.00 -0.47
N GLY A 324 -22.52 -1.35 -1.14
CA GLY A 324 -23.73 -1.83 -0.47
C GLY A 324 -23.58 -3.23 0.11
N ARG A 325 -22.99 -4.16 -0.66
CA ARG A 325 -22.72 -5.54 -0.24
C ARG A 325 -23.92 -6.23 0.44
N THR A 326 -25.13 -5.98 -0.06
CA THR A 326 -26.39 -6.36 0.60
C THR A 326 -26.40 -7.80 1.14
N LEU A 327 -26.04 -8.77 0.29
CA LEU A 327 -26.06 -10.19 0.66
C LEU A 327 -24.96 -10.58 1.64
N LEU A 328 -23.77 -9.98 1.55
CA LEU A 328 -22.68 -10.25 2.48
C LEU A 328 -22.98 -9.67 3.87
N ASN A 329 -23.56 -8.49 3.91
CA ASN A 329 -24.02 -7.87 5.16
C ASN A 329 -25.17 -8.66 5.78
N ALA A 330 -26.10 -9.20 4.98
CA ALA A 330 -27.13 -10.12 5.46
C ALA A 330 -26.52 -11.39 6.08
N TYR A 331 -25.55 -12.01 5.42
CA TYR A 331 -24.81 -13.14 5.99
C TYR A 331 -24.14 -12.79 7.33
N ASN A 332 -23.41 -11.68 7.40
CA ASN A 332 -22.73 -11.25 8.62
C ASN A 332 -23.73 -10.96 9.76
N ALA A 333 -24.88 -10.35 9.43
CA ALA A 333 -25.95 -10.09 10.39
C ALA A 333 -26.58 -11.39 10.91
N LEU A 334 -26.77 -12.39 10.05
CA LEU A 334 -27.27 -13.71 10.43
C LEU A 334 -26.29 -14.43 11.37
N GLU A 335 -25.02 -14.55 10.98
CA GLU A 335 -24.00 -15.25 11.76
C GLU A 335 -23.81 -14.60 13.14
N TYR A 336 -23.67 -13.28 13.16
CA TYR A 336 -23.55 -12.54 14.41
C TYR A 336 -24.84 -12.58 15.23
N GLY A 337 -25.99 -12.54 14.55
CA GLY A 337 -27.31 -12.62 15.14
C GLY A 337 -27.54 -13.93 15.89
N GLU A 338 -27.25 -15.07 15.26
CA GLU A 338 -27.35 -16.39 15.91
C GLU A 338 -26.34 -16.52 17.05
N LEU A 339 -25.10 -16.06 16.87
CA LEU A 339 -24.06 -16.11 17.91
C LEU A 339 -24.45 -15.34 19.18
N GLN A 340 -25.13 -14.19 19.03
CA GLN A 340 -25.51 -13.30 20.13
C GLN A 340 -26.99 -13.43 20.53
N ASN A 341 -27.74 -14.36 19.96
CA ASN A 341 -29.19 -14.51 20.14
C ASN A 341 -29.98 -13.20 19.85
N ARG A 342 -29.59 -12.47 18.81
CA ARG A 342 -30.20 -11.21 18.35
C ARG A 342 -31.24 -11.49 17.25
N ALA A 343 -32.48 -11.72 17.66
CA ALA A 343 -33.58 -12.07 16.77
C ALA A 343 -33.88 -11.00 15.71
N ASP A 344 -33.68 -9.72 16.03
CA ASP A 344 -33.79 -8.59 15.10
C ASP A 344 -32.84 -8.76 13.90
N LEU A 345 -31.57 -9.06 14.14
CA LEU A 345 -30.56 -9.26 13.09
C LEU A 345 -30.86 -10.50 12.24
N ILE A 346 -31.26 -11.60 12.89
CA ILE A 346 -31.63 -12.85 12.22
C ILE A 346 -32.81 -12.60 11.27
N ASN A 347 -33.87 -11.95 11.76
CA ASN A 347 -35.07 -11.67 10.97
C ASN A 347 -34.76 -10.76 9.78
N ASN A 348 -33.99 -9.68 9.99
CA ASN A 348 -33.58 -8.78 8.92
C ASN A 348 -32.80 -9.53 7.83
N ALA A 349 -31.80 -10.33 8.23
CA ALA A 349 -31.00 -11.11 7.30
C ALA A 349 -31.83 -12.11 6.49
N VAL A 350 -32.69 -12.87 7.15
CA VAL A 350 -33.58 -13.86 6.50
C VAL A 350 -34.52 -13.16 5.50
N ASN A 351 -35.09 -12.02 5.88
CA ASN A 351 -35.96 -11.27 4.98
C ASN A 351 -35.19 -10.71 3.76
N ILE A 352 -33.95 -10.26 3.93
CA ILE A 352 -33.08 -9.88 2.81
C ILE A 352 -32.89 -11.06 1.87
N PHE A 353 -32.41 -12.22 2.36
CA PHE A 353 -32.22 -13.38 1.48
C PHE A 353 -33.51 -13.83 0.78
N ASN A 354 -34.64 -13.83 1.47
CA ASN A 354 -35.92 -14.25 0.88
C ASN A 354 -36.40 -13.28 -0.21
N THR A 355 -36.39 -11.98 0.06
CA THR A 355 -36.84 -10.97 -0.90
C THR A 355 -35.88 -10.80 -2.07
N TYR A 356 -34.57 -10.94 -1.82
CA TYR A 356 -33.55 -10.93 -2.88
C TYR A 356 -33.70 -12.13 -3.80
N LEU A 357 -34.01 -13.32 -3.26
CA LEU A 357 -34.26 -14.51 -4.08
C LEU A 357 -35.42 -14.30 -5.07
N GLN A 358 -36.43 -13.54 -4.66
CA GLN A 358 -37.63 -13.28 -5.44
C GLN A 358 -37.45 -12.14 -6.46
N ASN A 359 -36.79 -11.05 -6.05
CA ASN A 359 -36.84 -9.76 -6.76
C ASN A 359 -35.45 -9.25 -7.21
N GLY A 360 -34.37 -9.88 -6.77
CA GLY A 360 -32.99 -9.38 -6.90
C GLY A 360 -32.24 -9.81 -8.17
N PHE A 361 -32.93 -10.38 -9.16
CA PHE A 361 -32.33 -10.88 -10.38
C PHE A 361 -32.87 -10.19 -11.63
N SER A 362 -31.99 -10.04 -12.62
CA SER A 362 -32.30 -9.70 -14.00
C SER A 362 -33.00 -10.86 -14.71
N ALA A 363 -33.52 -10.60 -15.91
CA ALA A 363 -34.14 -11.63 -16.74
C ALA A 363 -33.14 -12.72 -17.17
N ALA A 364 -31.87 -12.36 -17.37
CA ALA A 364 -30.80 -13.31 -17.69
C ALA A 364 -30.29 -14.10 -16.48
N GLY A 365 -30.72 -13.76 -15.26
CA GLY A 365 -30.34 -14.46 -14.03
C GLY A 365 -29.09 -13.93 -13.35
N PHE A 366 -28.52 -12.80 -13.80
CA PHE A 366 -27.54 -12.02 -13.04
C PHE A 366 -28.22 -11.26 -11.90
N PHE A 367 -27.49 -10.91 -10.85
CA PHE A 367 -28.01 -10.03 -9.82
C PHE A 367 -28.31 -8.65 -10.40
N ASN A 368 -29.40 -8.02 -9.97
CA ASN A 368 -29.60 -6.60 -10.17
C ASN A 368 -28.51 -5.85 -9.40
N GLU A 369 -27.60 -5.21 -10.11
CA GLU A 369 -26.34 -4.73 -9.54
C GLU A 369 -26.52 -3.53 -8.62
N VAL A 370 -27.23 -2.51 -9.11
CA VAL A 370 -27.63 -1.31 -8.38
C VAL A 370 -29.10 -1.05 -8.70
N VAL A 371 -29.93 -0.89 -7.67
CA VAL A 371 -31.35 -0.56 -7.80
C VAL A 371 -31.66 0.70 -7.00
N HIS A 372 -32.22 1.70 -7.67
CA HIS A 372 -32.74 2.92 -7.04
C HIS A 372 -34.26 2.86 -6.97
N TYR A 373 -34.79 2.54 -5.80
CA TYR A 373 -36.23 2.26 -5.63
C TYR A 373 -37.12 3.49 -5.77
N LYS A 374 -36.70 4.67 -5.30
CA LYS A 374 -37.48 5.90 -5.44
C LYS A 374 -37.29 6.53 -6.82
N ARG A 375 -36.13 6.33 -7.45
CA ARG A 375 -35.84 6.84 -8.80
C ARG A 375 -36.34 5.92 -9.93
N GLY A 376 -36.74 4.69 -9.60
CA GLY A 376 -37.25 3.72 -10.56
C GLY A 376 -36.21 3.23 -11.57
N ASN A 377 -34.93 3.15 -11.17
CA ASN A 377 -33.83 2.79 -12.05
C ASN A 377 -33.11 1.53 -11.59
N ILE A 378 -32.79 0.65 -12.53
CA ILE A 378 -31.93 -0.52 -12.32
C ILE A 378 -30.75 -0.39 -13.28
N GLU A 379 -29.53 -0.47 -12.77
CA GLU A 379 -28.34 -0.45 -13.63
C GLU A 379 -28.39 -1.61 -14.63
N SER A 380 -28.21 -1.27 -15.91
CA SER A 380 -28.36 -2.22 -17.02
C SER A 380 -27.08 -2.97 -17.34
N ASN A 381 -25.93 -2.42 -16.94
CA ASN A 381 -24.63 -3.07 -17.12
C ASN A 381 -24.23 -3.78 -15.83
N HIS A 382 -23.79 -5.03 -15.98
CA HIS A 382 -23.19 -5.79 -14.91
C HIS A 382 -21.69 -5.61 -14.88
N SER A 383 -21.12 -5.76 -13.71
CA SER A 383 -19.70 -5.78 -13.45
C SER A 383 -19.33 -7.13 -12.85
N ILE A 384 -18.26 -7.74 -13.38
CA ILE A 384 -17.80 -9.04 -12.86
C ILE A 384 -17.48 -8.96 -11.36
N ARG A 385 -17.02 -7.79 -10.89
CA ARG A 385 -16.73 -7.56 -9.47
C ARG A 385 -17.96 -7.74 -8.59
N ARG A 386 -19.04 -7.00 -8.84
CA ARG A 386 -20.22 -7.04 -7.95
C ARG A 386 -20.97 -8.36 -8.10
N GLN A 387 -21.03 -8.91 -9.30
CA GLN A 387 -21.63 -10.23 -9.53
C GLN A 387 -20.86 -11.33 -8.77
N SER A 388 -19.52 -11.34 -8.84
CA SER A 388 -18.70 -12.31 -8.09
C SER A 388 -18.77 -12.10 -6.57
N GLU A 389 -18.78 -10.86 -6.08
CA GLU A 389 -18.98 -10.57 -4.65
C GLU A 389 -20.36 -11.05 -4.14
N GLY A 390 -21.41 -10.90 -4.95
CA GLY A 390 -22.74 -11.45 -4.64
C GLY A 390 -22.75 -12.98 -4.56
N VAL A 391 -22.14 -13.66 -5.54
CA VAL A 391 -22.03 -15.13 -5.54
C VAL A 391 -21.23 -15.61 -4.33
N TYR A 392 -20.12 -14.95 -4.03
CA TYR A 392 -19.29 -15.20 -2.85
C TYR A 392 -20.10 -15.10 -1.55
N ALA A 393 -20.91 -14.05 -1.39
CA ALA A 393 -21.76 -13.87 -0.22
C ALA A 393 -22.79 -15.00 -0.06
N VAL A 394 -23.44 -15.40 -1.15
CA VAL A 394 -24.42 -16.50 -1.12
C VAL A 394 -23.73 -17.83 -0.82
N LEU A 395 -22.51 -18.08 -1.32
CA LEU A 395 -21.75 -19.29 -0.98
C LEU A 395 -21.43 -19.37 0.53
N HIS A 396 -21.05 -18.24 1.15
CA HIS A 396 -20.88 -18.18 2.61
C HIS A 396 -22.17 -18.49 3.36
N TYR A 397 -23.28 -17.86 2.96
CA TYR A 397 -24.60 -18.13 3.51
C TYR A 397 -25.00 -19.60 3.37
N LEU A 398 -24.90 -20.18 2.18
CA LEU A 398 -25.25 -21.59 1.92
C LEU A 398 -24.40 -22.55 2.75
N ASN A 399 -23.10 -22.28 2.86
CA ASN A 399 -22.21 -23.08 3.70
C ASN A 399 -22.61 -23.01 5.19
N TYR A 400 -22.88 -21.82 5.70
CA TYR A 400 -23.32 -21.61 7.07
C TYR A 400 -24.66 -22.31 7.36
N GLU A 401 -25.64 -22.12 6.49
CA GLU A 401 -26.95 -22.77 6.59
C GLU A 401 -26.84 -24.30 6.57
N LYS A 402 -25.98 -24.84 5.70
CA LYS A 402 -25.71 -26.29 5.61
C LYS A 402 -25.08 -26.82 6.91
N GLN A 403 -24.16 -26.09 7.52
CA GLN A 403 -23.59 -26.45 8.84
C GLN A 403 -24.67 -26.48 9.93
N HIS A 404 -25.69 -25.64 9.81
CA HIS A 404 -26.88 -25.62 10.67
C HIS A 404 -28.02 -26.53 10.20
N LYS A 405 -27.75 -27.42 9.22
CA LYS A 405 -28.70 -28.42 8.68
C LYS A 405 -29.93 -27.80 8.00
N ARG A 406 -29.86 -26.54 7.59
CA ARG A 406 -30.86 -25.83 6.78
C ARG A 406 -30.49 -25.97 5.29
N LYS A 407 -31.50 -25.99 4.42
CA LYS A 407 -31.32 -26.20 2.97
C LYS A 407 -32.00 -25.09 2.19
N HIS A 408 -31.33 -24.60 1.15
CA HIS A 408 -31.80 -23.51 0.30
C HIS A 408 -31.62 -23.87 -1.19
N LEU A 409 -32.38 -24.87 -1.64
CA LEU A 409 -32.21 -25.47 -2.98
C LEU A 409 -32.34 -24.47 -4.13
N GLU A 410 -33.24 -23.49 -4.01
CA GLU A 410 -33.40 -22.45 -5.02
C GLU A 410 -32.18 -21.51 -5.08
N TRP A 411 -31.58 -21.17 -3.93
CA TRP A 411 -30.33 -20.41 -3.91
C TRP A 411 -29.17 -21.21 -4.52
N GLU A 412 -29.04 -22.49 -4.19
CA GLU A 412 -28.03 -23.38 -4.79
C GLU A 412 -28.17 -23.42 -6.33
N LYS A 413 -29.40 -23.56 -6.83
CA LYS A 413 -29.70 -23.54 -8.27
C LYS A 413 -29.34 -22.21 -8.93
N ARG A 414 -29.68 -21.07 -8.29
CA ARG A 414 -29.34 -19.72 -8.79
C ARG A 414 -27.83 -19.52 -8.88
N VAL A 415 -27.11 -19.86 -7.81
CA VAL A 415 -25.64 -19.73 -7.77
C VAL A 415 -24.99 -20.61 -8.84
N LYS A 416 -25.43 -21.86 -9.01
CA LYS A 416 -24.91 -22.73 -10.08
C LYS A 416 -25.10 -22.11 -11.47
N ALA A 417 -26.29 -21.61 -11.77
CA ALA A 417 -26.57 -20.97 -13.06
C ALA A 417 -25.72 -19.70 -13.29
N MET A 418 -25.44 -18.94 -12.22
CA MET A 418 -24.53 -17.79 -12.28
C MET A 418 -23.08 -18.20 -12.54
N LEU A 419 -22.60 -19.28 -11.90
CA LEU A 419 -21.26 -19.81 -12.15
C LEU A 419 -21.11 -20.31 -13.60
N ASP A 420 -22.13 -20.99 -14.13
CA ASP A 420 -22.16 -21.38 -15.54
C ASP A 420 -22.13 -20.15 -16.47
N SER A 421 -22.81 -19.07 -16.09
CA SER A 421 -22.77 -17.80 -16.81
C SER A 421 -21.40 -17.13 -16.74
N PHE A 422 -20.69 -17.21 -15.61
CA PHE A 422 -19.31 -16.72 -15.51
C PHE A 422 -18.38 -17.52 -16.41
N LEU A 423 -18.48 -18.84 -16.47
CA LEU A 423 -17.68 -19.66 -17.39
C LEU A 423 -17.87 -19.25 -18.85
N ARG A 424 -19.08 -18.83 -19.24
CA ARG A 424 -19.35 -18.30 -20.58
C ARG A 424 -18.74 -16.91 -20.83
N LEU A 425 -18.56 -16.11 -19.79
CA LEU A 425 -17.93 -14.77 -19.85
C LEU A 425 -16.40 -14.84 -19.77
N GLN A 426 -15.83 -15.98 -19.38
CA GLN A 426 -14.41 -16.11 -19.18
C GLN A 426 -13.65 -16.06 -20.51
N ASN A 427 -12.64 -15.21 -20.58
CA ASN A 427 -11.73 -15.12 -21.72
C ASN A 427 -10.82 -16.36 -21.79
N VAL A 428 -10.23 -16.61 -22.95
CA VAL A 428 -9.32 -17.75 -23.19
C VAL A 428 -8.11 -17.74 -22.24
N ASP A 429 -7.64 -16.57 -21.83
CA ASP A 429 -6.54 -16.39 -20.87
C ASP A 429 -6.96 -16.54 -19.40
N GLY A 430 -8.22 -16.92 -19.15
CA GLY A 430 -8.82 -17.08 -17.83
C GLY A 430 -9.23 -15.77 -17.16
N SER A 431 -9.06 -14.62 -17.81
CA SER A 431 -9.56 -13.33 -17.33
C SER A 431 -11.06 -13.16 -17.57
N PHE A 432 -11.63 -12.09 -17.03
CA PHE A 432 -13.04 -11.74 -17.23
C PHE A 432 -13.14 -10.27 -17.66
N PRO A 433 -14.12 -9.91 -18.53
CA PRO A 433 -14.41 -8.52 -18.84
C PRO A 433 -14.86 -7.78 -17.58
N ARG A 434 -14.50 -6.51 -17.45
CA ARG A 434 -14.90 -5.70 -16.31
C ARG A 434 -16.39 -5.43 -16.30
N LYS A 435 -17.00 -5.19 -17.46
CA LYS A 435 -18.46 -4.97 -17.60
C LYS A 435 -19.07 -5.70 -18.79
N PHE A 436 -20.31 -6.16 -18.61
CA PHE A 436 -21.09 -6.90 -19.60
C PHE A 436 -22.59 -6.67 -19.41
N LYS A 437 -23.43 -7.12 -20.35
CA LYS A 437 -24.90 -7.04 -20.26
C LYS A 437 -25.54 -8.43 -20.12
N ASP A 438 -26.86 -8.46 -19.92
CA ASP A 438 -27.68 -9.68 -19.85
C ASP A 438 -27.49 -10.63 -21.05
N ASP A 439 -27.25 -10.08 -22.24
CA ASP A 439 -27.01 -10.83 -23.48
C ASP A 439 -25.54 -11.26 -23.67
N PHE A 440 -24.71 -11.10 -22.64
CA PHE A 440 -23.26 -11.38 -22.64
C PHE A 440 -22.42 -10.43 -23.51
N SER A 441 -23.01 -9.37 -24.08
CA SER A 441 -22.23 -8.35 -24.79
C SER A 441 -21.28 -7.61 -23.84
N ILE A 442 -20.03 -7.42 -24.28
CA ILE A 442 -18.99 -6.76 -23.48
C ILE A 442 -19.13 -5.25 -23.60
N VAL A 443 -19.12 -4.57 -22.46
CA VAL A 443 -19.18 -3.10 -22.36
C VAL A 443 -17.80 -2.53 -22.05
N ASP A 444 -17.00 -3.27 -21.27
CA ASP A 444 -15.65 -2.89 -20.89
C ASP A 444 -14.77 -4.13 -20.83
N GLU A 445 -13.89 -4.26 -21.82
CA GLU A 445 -12.92 -5.36 -21.98
C GLU A 445 -11.76 -5.28 -21.00
N SER A 446 -11.54 -4.12 -20.35
CA SER A 446 -10.44 -4.00 -19.38
C SER A 446 -10.63 -5.07 -18.31
N GLY A 447 -9.56 -5.78 -17.94
CA GLY A 447 -9.66 -6.82 -16.92
C GLY A 447 -10.22 -6.23 -15.62
N GLY A 448 -11.07 -6.98 -14.91
CA GLY A 448 -11.67 -6.56 -13.64
C GLY A 448 -10.61 -5.97 -12.69
N SER A 449 -10.69 -4.65 -12.45
CA SER A 449 -9.68 -3.86 -11.71
C SER A 449 -9.51 -4.22 -10.24
N THR A 450 -10.32 -5.13 -9.73
CA THR A 450 -10.23 -5.66 -8.38
C THR A 450 -10.12 -7.16 -8.56
N PRO A 451 -9.10 -7.81 -7.99
CA PRO A 451 -8.98 -9.26 -8.11
C PRO A 451 -10.10 -9.98 -7.36
N SER A 452 -11.30 -9.45 -7.10
CA SER A 452 -12.34 -10.13 -6.32
C SER A 452 -12.63 -11.55 -6.84
N ALA A 453 -12.60 -11.78 -8.16
CA ALA A 453 -12.58 -13.14 -8.68
C ALA A 453 -11.33 -13.92 -8.18
N ARG A 454 -10.10 -13.56 -8.55
CA ARG A 454 -8.92 -14.33 -8.12
C ARG A 454 -8.64 -14.31 -6.60
N TYR A 455 -8.71 -13.18 -5.92
CA TYR A 455 -8.52 -13.02 -4.47
C TYR A 455 -9.55 -13.79 -3.66
N HIS A 456 -10.87 -13.73 -3.95
CA HIS A 456 -11.84 -14.52 -3.17
C HIS A 456 -11.76 -16.02 -3.48
N TRP A 457 -11.40 -16.40 -4.72
CA TRP A 457 -11.25 -17.82 -5.08
C TRP A 457 -9.90 -18.44 -4.63
N PHE A 458 -8.80 -17.68 -4.56
CA PHE A 458 -7.46 -18.22 -4.26
C PHE A 458 -6.95 -17.96 -2.84
N TRP A 459 -7.41 -16.94 -2.11
CA TRP A 459 -6.97 -16.74 -0.71
C TRP A 459 -7.73 -17.59 0.30
N ASP A 460 -8.87 -18.17 -0.08
CA ASP A 460 -9.56 -19.15 0.75
C ASP A 460 -9.31 -20.57 0.22
N THR A 461 -8.05 -21.01 0.33
CA THR A 461 -7.64 -22.39 0.00
C THR A 461 -8.27 -23.45 0.94
N SER A 462 -9.14 -23.04 1.87
CA SER A 462 -10.13 -23.91 2.52
C SER A 462 -11.20 -24.47 1.56
N ILE A 463 -11.43 -23.80 0.41
CA ILE A 463 -12.50 -24.15 -0.55
C ILE A 463 -12.15 -25.38 -1.41
N SER A 464 -10.90 -25.86 -1.35
CA SER A 464 -10.52 -27.18 -1.91
C SER A 464 -11.24 -28.38 -1.26
N LYS A 465 -12.10 -28.15 -0.26
CA LYS A 465 -13.00 -29.15 0.35
C LYS A 465 -14.46 -29.07 -0.09
N ILE A 466 -14.83 -28.25 -1.09
CA ILE A 466 -16.13 -28.41 -1.79
C ILE A 466 -15.98 -29.48 -2.88
N ASN A 467 -15.62 -30.70 -2.46
CA ASN A 467 -15.98 -31.90 -3.22
C ASN A 467 -17.41 -32.25 -2.83
N ALA A 468 -18.37 -31.68 -3.56
CA ALA A 468 -19.76 -32.14 -3.76
C ALA A 468 -20.66 -30.92 -4.02
N ILE A 469 -20.68 -30.48 -5.28
CA ILE A 469 -21.92 -30.06 -5.95
C ILE A 469 -22.19 -31.10 -7.03
#